data_AF-A0A954G4Q1-F1
#
_entry.id   AF-A0A954G4Q1-F1
#
_cell.length_a   1.000
_cell.length_b   1.000
_cell.length_c   1.000
_cell.angle_alpha   90.00
_cell.angle_beta   90.00
_cell.angle_gamma   90.00
#
_symmetry.space_group_name_H-M   'P 1'
#
loop_
_entity.id
_entity.type
_entity.pdbx_description
1 polymer ?
#
loop_
_entity_poly.entity_id
_entity_poly.type
_entity_poly.pdbx_seq_one_letter_code
_entity_poly.pdbx_strand_id
1 'polypeptide(L)'
;NHSFNSNCLTTAYDFEIAIRDIHPGEQLTDDYGYLNIPTPFRGIDEGTRRKIVYPNDLIKYYKIWDKKLLKVFNRIPHLPQPLQGLLTEEMWSEIVAVSKGHQEMKSILNNYYNDENRVEERKPKKEKNTAV
;
A
#
# COMPACT_ATOMS: atom_id res chain seq x y z
N ASN A 1 1.77 -12.65 1.35
CA ASN A 1 3.06 -12.87 2.06
C ASN A 1 4.10 -11.91 1.51
N HIS A 2 5.23 -11.72 2.21
CA HIS A 2 6.29 -10.84 1.73
C HIS A 2 7.08 -11.43 0.55
N SER A 3 7.39 -10.59 -0.45
CA SER A 3 8.45 -10.79 -1.44
C SER A 3 9.11 -9.46 -1.84
N PHE A 4 10.43 -9.44 -2.09
CA PHE A 4 11.10 -8.29 -2.69
C PHE A 4 10.89 -8.23 -4.22
N ASN A 5 10.39 -9.31 -4.82
CA ASN A 5 9.93 -9.40 -6.20
C ASN A 5 8.41 -9.64 -6.26
N SER A 6 7.66 -8.86 -5.48
CA SER A 6 6.20 -8.98 -5.35
C SER A 6 5.45 -8.85 -6.67
N ASN A 7 4.28 -9.50 -6.74
CA ASN A 7 3.34 -9.41 -7.86
C ASN A 7 2.10 -8.57 -7.56
N CYS A 8 1.89 -8.23 -6.30
CA CYS A 8 0.91 -7.27 -5.84
C CYS A 8 1.59 -6.04 -5.21
N LEU A 9 0.84 -4.94 -5.15
CA LEU A 9 1.15 -3.75 -4.37
C LEU A 9 -0.14 -3.10 -3.85
N THR A 10 -0.08 -2.55 -2.65
CA THR A 10 -1.11 -1.65 -2.14
C THR A 10 -1.11 -0.31 -2.88
N THR A 11 -2.28 0.33 -2.90
CA THR A 11 -2.49 1.68 -3.41
C THR A 11 -2.77 2.65 -2.26
N ALA A 12 -2.84 3.95 -2.55
CA ALA A 12 -3.35 4.96 -1.61
C ALA A 12 -4.89 5.06 -1.58
N TYR A 13 -5.58 4.04 -2.12
CA TYR A 13 -7.03 3.98 -2.27
C TYR A 13 -7.63 2.83 -1.45
N ASP A 14 -6.92 2.33 -0.46
CA ASP A 14 -7.37 1.23 0.43
C ASP A 14 -7.66 -0.10 -0.28
N PHE A 15 -7.04 -0.36 -1.43
CA PHE A 15 -7.03 -1.68 -2.08
C PHE A 15 -5.66 -1.99 -2.71
N GLU A 16 -5.42 -3.28 -2.93
CA GLU A 16 -4.21 -3.80 -3.59
C GLU A 16 -4.50 -4.18 -5.04
N ILE A 17 -3.49 -4.09 -5.90
CA ILE A 17 -3.59 -4.50 -7.31
C ILE A 17 -2.44 -5.40 -7.72
N ALA A 18 -2.70 -6.27 -8.69
CA ALA A 18 -1.65 -6.96 -9.42
C ALA A 18 -0.85 -5.97 -10.29
N ILE A 19 0.47 -6.02 -10.23
CA ILE A 19 1.39 -5.14 -10.98
C ILE A 19 2.04 -5.81 -12.19
N ARG A 20 1.66 -7.05 -12.46
CA ARG A 20 2.00 -7.87 -13.61
C ARG A 20 0.97 -8.99 -13.75
N ASP A 21 1.01 -9.74 -14.84
CA ASP A 21 0.22 -10.95 -14.95
C ASP A 21 0.70 -11.99 -13.91
N ILE A 22 -0.25 -12.76 -13.38
CA ILE A 22 -0.05 -13.78 -12.35
C ILE A 22 -0.60 -15.10 -12.90
N HIS A 23 0.27 -16.09 -13.06
CA HIS A 23 -0.08 -17.39 -13.62
C HIS A 23 -0.61 -18.36 -12.56
N PRO A 24 -1.42 -19.38 -12.96
CA PRO A 24 -1.89 -20.41 -12.05
C PRO A 24 -0.73 -21.08 -11.28
N GLY A 25 -0.89 -21.21 -9.96
CA GLY A 25 0.12 -21.77 -9.08
C GLY A 25 1.13 -20.76 -8.54
N GLU A 26 1.17 -19.52 -9.06
CA GLU A 26 1.95 -18.46 -8.42
C GLU A 26 1.32 -18.02 -7.09
N GLN A 27 2.16 -17.76 -6.10
CA GLN A 27 1.72 -17.17 -4.84
C GLN A 27 1.49 -15.66 -5.00
N LEU A 28 0.41 -15.14 -4.40
CA LEU A 28 0.21 -13.70 -4.23
C LEU A 28 1.14 -13.16 -3.14
N THR A 29 1.97 -12.18 -3.51
CA THR A 29 3.00 -11.63 -2.65
C THR A 29 3.09 -10.12 -2.78
N ASP A 30 3.54 -9.49 -1.70
CA ASP A 30 3.66 -8.04 -1.52
C ASP A 30 5.01 -7.64 -0.95
N ASP A 31 5.42 -6.40 -1.21
CA ASP A 31 6.62 -5.82 -0.60
C ASP A 31 6.26 -5.14 0.72
N TYR A 32 6.43 -5.83 1.85
CA TYR A 32 6.12 -5.29 3.18
C TYR A 32 6.91 -4.01 3.54
N GLY A 33 7.86 -3.56 2.72
CA GLY A 33 8.47 -2.24 2.86
C GLY A 33 7.47 -1.08 2.81
N TYR A 34 6.32 -1.23 2.16
CA TYR A 34 5.29 -0.19 2.16
C TYR A 34 4.48 -0.12 3.47
N LEU A 35 4.59 -1.11 4.36
CA LEU A 35 3.77 -1.20 5.57
C LEU A 35 4.26 -0.32 6.72
N ASN A 36 5.40 0.38 6.56
CA ASN A 36 5.96 1.23 7.62
C ASN A 36 6.16 0.45 8.95
N ILE A 37 6.63 -0.80 8.88
CA ILE A 37 6.75 -1.66 10.06
C ILE A 37 7.71 -1.08 11.12
N PRO A 38 7.48 -1.32 12.43
CA PRO A 38 8.26 -0.69 13.49
C PRO A 38 9.68 -1.26 13.66
N THR A 39 9.91 -2.51 13.26
CA THR A 39 11.21 -3.19 13.42
C THR A 39 11.60 -3.88 12.13
N PRO A 40 12.89 -3.86 11.76
CA PRO A 40 13.34 -4.49 10.53
C PRO A 40 13.27 -6.01 10.65
N PHE A 41 12.99 -6.68 9.53
CA PHE A 41 13.07 -8.14 9.44
C PHE A 41 13.77 -8.57 8.16
N ARG A 42 14.40 -9.75 8.21
CA ARG A 42 15.04 -10.38 7.06
C ARG A 42 14.03 -11.22 6.30
N GLY A 43 13.85 -10.92 5.02
CA GLY A 43 13.03 -11.74 4.11
C GLY A 43 13.73 -13.03 3.70
N ILE A 44 12.99 -13.92 3.03
CA ILE A 44 13.55 -15.10 2.39
C ILE A 44 14.53 -14.68 1.29
N ASP A 45 15.55 -15.50 1.01
CA ASP A 45 16.48 -15.23 -0.07
C ASP A 45 15.84 -15.55 -1.44
N GLU A 46 15.55 -14.49 -2.20
CA GLU A 46 14.95 -14.56 -3.54
C GLU A 46 15.95 -14.20 -4.64
N GLY A 47 17.26 -14.10 -4.32
CA GLY A 47 18.27 -13.60 -5.26
C GLY A 47 18.21 -12.09 -5.55
N THR A 48 17.30 -11.35 -4.89
CA THR A 48 17.18 -9.89 -5.01
C THR A 48 18.27 -9.17 -4.19
N ARG A 49 18.57 -7.90 -4.55
CA ARG A 49 19.57 -7.09 -3.80
C ARG A 49 19.09 -6.72 -2.40
N ARG A 50 17.80 -6.41 -2.23
CA ARG A 50 17.21 -6.14 -0.91
C ARG A 50 17.03 -7.46 -0.16
N LYS A 51 17.42 -7.48 1.11
CA LYS A 51 17.34 -8.67 1.99
C LYS A 51 16.60 -8.41 3.29
N ILE A 52 16.46 -7.13 3.65
CA ILE A 52 15.87 -6.67 4.91
C ILE A 52 14.83 -5.61 4.55
N VAL A 53 13.65 -5.73 5.16
CA VAL A 53 12.64 -4.69 5.17
C VAL A 53 12.95 -3.73 6.31
N TYR A 54 12.99 -2.43 6.04
CA TYR A 54 13.25 -1.39 7.04
C TYR A 54 12.02 -0.49 7.28
N PRO A 55 11.89 0.13 8.47
CA PRO A 55 10.77 1.03 8.78
C PRO A 55 10.58 2.18 7.79
N ASN A 56 11.67 2.71 7.23
CA ASN A 56 11.65 3.84 6.29
C ASN A 56 11.64 3.42 4.81
N ASP A 57 11.41 2.14 4.51
CA ASP A 57 11.40 1.65 3.13
C ASP A 57 10.32 2.35 2.29
N LEU A 58 9.17 2.70 2.88
CA LEU A 58 8.15 3.45 2.16
C LEU A 58 8.65 4.79 1.64
N ILE A 59 9.28 5.62 2.48
CA ILE A 59 9.86 6.90 2.07
C ILE A 59 10.95 6.70 1.01
N LYS A 60 11.70 5.60 1.10
CA LYS A 60 12.84 5.34 0.21
C LYS A 60 12.42 4.83 -1.18
N TYR A 61 11.37 4.01 -1.24
CA TYR A 61 11.03 3.23 -2.43
C TYR A 61 9.69 3.61 -3.07
N TYR A 62 8.90 4.53 -2.49
CA TYR A 62 7.59 4.90 -3.04
C TYR A 62 7.62 5.24 -4.53
N LYS A 63 8.63 5.99 -5.02
CA LYS A 63 8.74 6.34 -6.44
C LYS A 63 8.87 5.12 -7.36
N ILE A 64 9.51 4.04 -6.88
CA ILE A 64 9.64 2.80 -7.66
C ILE A 64 8.32 2.05 -7.67
N TRP A 65 7.60 2.03 -6.54
CA TRP A 65 6.29 1.39 -6.43
C TRP A 65 5.21 2.16 -7.17
N ASP A 66 5.17 3.49 -7.09
CA ASP A 66 4.26 4.33 -7.89
C ASP A 66 4.44 4.10 -9.39
N LYS A 67 5.68 3.99 -9.86
CA LYS A 67 5.96 3.63 -11.26
C LYS A 67 5.44 2.25 -11.64
N LYS A 68 5.41 1.29 -10.71
CA LYS A 68 4.84 -0.04 -10.95
C LYS A 68 3.31 0.01 -10.98
N LEU A 69 2.69 0.73 -10.04
CA LEU A 69 1.24 0.94 -9.99
C LEU A 69 0.74 1.63 -11.27
N LEU A 70 1.37 2.73 -11.68
CA LEU A 70 0.98 3.50 -12.87
C LEU A 70 1.02 2.68 -14.18
N LYS A 71 1.91 1.68 -14.29
CA LYS A 71 1.98 0.82 -15.49
C LYS A 71 0.74 -0.03 -15.71
N VAL A 72 -0.04 -0.30 -14.66
CA VAL A 72 -1.22 -1.17 -14.70
C VAL A 72 -2.51 -0.42 -14.36
N PHE A 73 -2.42 0.79 -13.80
CA PHE A 73 -3.57 1.55 -13.30
C PHE A 73 -4.63 1.80 -14.39
N ASN A 74 -4.19 2.01 -15.63
CA ASN A 74 -5.08 2.18 -16.78
C ASN A 74 -5.94 0.94 -17.09
N ARG A 75 -5.55 -0.26 -16.63
CA ARG A 75 -6.30 -1.50 -16.84
C ARG A 75 -7.47 -1.67 -15.88
N ILE A 76 -7.48 -0.97 -14.74
CA ILE A 76 -8.46 -1.19 -13.66
C ILE A 76 -9.90 -1.10 -14.17
N PRO A 77 -10.31 -0.05 -14.92
CA PRO A 77 -11.70 0.07 -15.39
C PRO A 77 -12.05 -0.82 -16.58
N HIS A 78 -11.06 -1.50 -17.19
CA HIS A 78 -11.23 -2.33 -18.38
C HIS A 78 -11.27 -3.82 -18.07
N LEU A 79 -10.91 -4.21 -16.84
CA LEU A 79 -10.96 -5.58 -16.37
C LEU A 79 -12.15 -5.77 -15.43
N PRO A 80 -12.76 -6.97 -15.38
CA PRO A 80 -13.77 -7.26 -14.38
C PRO A 80 -13.22 -7.05 -12.98
N GLN A 81 -13.92 -6.26 -12.18
CA GLN A 81 -13.62 -5.99 -10.78
C GLN A 81 -14.76 -6.53 -9.91
N PRO A 82 -14.77 -7.83 -9.54
CA PRO A 82 -15.88 -8.42 -8.77
C PRO A 82 -16.18 -7.72 -7.44
N LEU A 83 -15.17 -7.07 -6.86
CA LEU A 83 -15.27 -6.31 -5.61
C LEU A 83 -15.45 -4.81 -5.81
N GLN A 84 -15.68 -4.33 -7.04
CA GLN A 84 -15.87 -2.89 -7.32
C GLN A 84 -16.98 -2.27 -6.46
N GLY A 85 -18.04 -3.02 -6.16
CA GLY A 85 -19.14 -2.54 -5.32
C GLY A 85 -18.77 -2.22 -3.87
N LEU A 86 -17.54 -2.53 -3.43
CA LEU A 86 -17.02 -2.11 -2.13
C LEU A 86 -16.39 -0.70 -2.18
N LEU A 87 -16.11 -0.18 -3.38
CA LEU A 87 -15.56 1.16 -3.57
C LEU A 87 -16.67 2.19 -3.58
N THR A 88 -16.39 3.39 -3.07
CA THR A 88 -17.32 4.52 -3.21
C THR A 88 -17.35 5.01 -4.64
N GLU A 89 -18.47 5.60 -5.06
CA GLU A 89 -18.59 6.22 -6.40
C GLU A 89 -17.54 7.32 -6.64
N GLU A 90 -17.19 8.06 -5.59
CA GLU A 90 -16.13 9.07 -5.62
C GLU A 90 -14.77 8.43 -5.91
N MET A 91 -14.41 7.37 -5.18
CA MET A 91 -13.16 6.66 -5.39
C MET A 91 -13.10 6.02 -6.78
N TRP A 92 -14.19 5.41 -7.23
CA TRP A 92 -14.26 4.84 -8.58
C TRP A 92 -14.08 5.91 -9.67
N SER A 93 -14.73 7.06 -9.51
CA SER A 93 -14.58 8.20 -10.42
C SER A 93 -13.13 8.69 -10.47
N GLU A 94 -12.45 8.74 -9.33
CA GLU A 94 -11.03 9.09 -9.27
C GLU A 94 -10.15 8.06 -10.00
N ILE A 95 -10.37 6.77 -9.77
CA ILE A 95 -9.65 5.69 -10.45
C ILE A 95 -9.81 5.83 -11.97
N VAL A 96 -11.04 6.09 -12.45
CA VAL A 96 -11.32 6.29 -13.87
C VAL A 96 -10.61 7.54 -14.40
N ALA A 97 -10.59 8.66 -13.67
CA ALA A 97 -9.90 9.87 -14.09
C ALA A 97 -8.38 9.64 -14.22
N VAL A 98 -7.77 8.96 -13.25
CA VAL A 98 -6.34 8.59 -13.28
C VAL A 98 -6.06 7.63 -14.45
N SER A 99 -6.93 6.63 -14.67
CA SER A 99 -6.77 5.67 -15.78
C SER A 99 -6.74 6.33 -17.16
N LYS A 100 -7.42 7.48 -17.31
CA LYS A 100 -7.51 8.27 -18.55
C LYS A 100 -6.46 9.37 -18.64
N GLY A 101 -5.61 9.54 -17.63
CA GLY A 101 -4.62 10.61 -17.56
C GLY A 101 -5.22 12.00 -17.30
N HIS A 102 -6.46 12.09 -16.81
CA HIS A 102 -7.10 13.35 -16.44
C HIS A 102 -6.75 13.80 -15.02
N GLN A 103 -6.16 12.92 -14.22
CA GLN A 103 -5.72 13.19 -12.85
C GLN A 103 -4.46 12.40 -12.53
N GLU A 104 -3.59 12.94 -11.67
CA GLU A 104 -2.44 12.19 -11.14
C GLU A 104 -2.88 11.16 -10.10
N MET A 105 -2.24 9.99 -10.11
CA MET A 105 -2.47 8.95 -9.11
C MET A 105 -2.00 9.42 -7.72
N LYS A 106 -2.80 9.18 -6.68
CA LYS A 106 -2.33 9.33 -5.29
C LYS A 106 -1.15 8.38 -5.06
N SER A 107 -0.02 8.96 -4.66
CA SER A 107 1.20 8.19 -4.38
C SER A 107 0.97 7.22 -3.22
N ILE A 108 1.55 6.01 -3.30
CA ILE A 108 1.60 5.05 -2.19
C ILE A 108 2.25 5.65 -0.93
N LEU A 109 3.02 6.73 -1.06
CA LEU A 109 3.57 7.47 0.07
C LEU A 109 2.49 8.00 1.02
N ASN A 110 1.25 8.20 0.56
CA ASN A 110 0.12 8.61 1.40
C ASN A 110 -0.23 7.56 2.47
N ASN A 111 0.27 6.32 2.33
CA ASN A 111 0.12 5.27 3.34
C ASN A 111 1.15 5.41 4.49
N TYR A 112 2.07 6.38 4.42
CA TYR A 112 3.09 6.57 5.43
C TYR A 112 2.50 7.10 6.74
N TYR A 113 2.84 6.44 7.84
CA TYR A 113 2.41 6.81 9.18
C TYR A 113 3.60 7.40 9.96
N ASN A 114 3.55 8.70 10.22
CA ASN A 114 4.57 9.38 11.03
C ASN A 114 4.34 9.14 12.53
N ASP A 115 5.29 8.49 13.19
CA ASP A 115 5.24 8.09 14.60
C ASP A 115 5.31 9.27 15.58
N GLU A 116 5.65 10.49 15.13
CA GLU A 116 5.60 11.70 15.97
C GLU A 116 4.20 11.98 16.56
N ASN A 117 3.14 11.42 15.94
CA ASN A 117 1.77 11.52 16.43
C ASN A 117 1.40 10.46 17.50
N ARG A 118 2.24 9.46 17.80
CA ARG A 118 1.92 8.42 18.80
C ARG A 118 1.92 8.89 20.25
N VAL A 119 2.58 10.00 20.56
CA VAL A 119 2.72 10.46 21.95
C VAL A 119 1.42 11.04 22.52
N GLU A 120 0.52 11.55 21.67
CA GLU A 120 -0.75 12.13 22.13
C GLU A 120 -1.82 11.07 22.40
N GLU A 121 -1.94 10.04 21.56
CA GLU A 121 -2.99 9.02 21.67
C GLU A 121 -2.74 7.98 22.77
N ARG A 122 -1.48 7.81 23.21
CA ARG A 122 -1.11 6.89 24.28
C ARG A 122 -1.15 7.50 25.69
N LYS A 123 -1.51 8.78 25.83
CA LYS A 123 -1.73 9.34 27.17
C LYS A 123 -2.99 8.68 27.75
N PRO A 124 -2.91 8.01 28.91
CA PRO A 124 -4.12 7.52 29.57
C PRO A 124 -5.04 8.72 29.77
N LYS A 125 -6.29 8.62 29.29
CA LYS A 125 -7.33 9.58 29.65
C LYS A 125 -7.40 9.58 31.17
N LYS A 126 -7.05 10.71 31.80
CA LYS A 126 -7.23 10.86 33.25
C LYS A 126 -8.71 10.66 33.53
N GLU A 127 -9.08 9.52 34.08
CA GLU A 127 -10.41 9.31 34.64
C GLU A 127 -10.61 10.39 35.71
N LYS A 128 -11.58 11.28 35.47
CA LYS A 128 -12.06 12.17 36.50
C LYS A 128 -12.85 11.31 37.48
N ASN A 129 -12.23 10.91 38.57
CA ASN A 129 -12.94 10.37 39.72
C ASN A 129 -13.83 11.49 40.28
N THR A 130 -15.08 11.52 39.84
CA THR A 130 -16.15 12.22 40.55
C THR A 130 -16.54 11.32 41.73
N ALA A 131 -15.96 11.58 42.89
CA ALA A 131 -16.44 11.02 44.14
C ALA A 131 -17.77 11.69 44.48
N VAL A 132 -18.79 10.86 44.74
CA VAL A 132 -20.07 11.23 45.35
C VAL A 132 -19.94 11.08 46.85
#